data_AF-A0A9W4TKL8-F1
#
_entry.id   AF-A0A9W4TKL8-F1
#
_cell.length_a   1.000
_cell.length_b   1.000
_cell.length_c   1.000
_cell.angle_alpha   90.00
_cell.angle_beta   90.00
_cell.angle_gamma   90.00
#
_symmetry.space_group_name_H-M   'P 1'
#
loop_
_entity.id
_entity.type
_entity.pdbx_description
1 polymer ?
#
loop_
_entity_poly.entity_id
_entity_poly.type
_entity_poly.pdbx_seq_one_letter_code
_entity_poly.pdbx_strand_id
1 'polypeptide(L)'
;MISINKYRYILYIQTVCIISYTILTNADAQVTPPSQQTTNTLNEQRYTGSLLSPSGAMTTAGLWAIEPYAQITISRGRYLSNGNVQNSKNRTDNFINFTLVKYAVTNHFSVQSTPQIRYAWNGRTTASSLHFADLPVELQYRLIDQNNPKYIPSLTTILGMTFPTGNYSNLGRSLDGAGNGTYTVRFGLQSQAAYKIFNRALRIRVWGVGRQPLNSVNIKNISNYGTSLGYQGNARPGLFGNTGFSVEYGFNKEWLFSFDFVYDWARGTRIRGTNKNAVYNRNITGASHDIQIAPAIEYNWTPKIGAIVGTALTVNGHNTNDFIQPQFAIMMLF
;
A
#
# COMPACT_ATOMS: atom_id res chain seq x y z
N MET A 1 3.91 36.23 -7.44
CA MET A 1 5.32 35.81 -7.64
C MET A 1 5.74 35.07 -6.38
N ILE A 2 5.54 33.75 -6.34
CA ILE A 2 5.64 32.92 -5.12
C ILE A 2 6.91 32.09 -5.19
N SER A 3 7.70 32.19 -4.14
CA SER A 3 9.06 31.66 -3.97
C SER A 3 9.15 30.13 -4.13
N ILE A 4 9.96 29.69 -5.10
CA ILE A 4 10.27 28.29 -5.46
C ILE A 4 11.38 27.69 -4.55
N ASN A 5 11.72 28.30 -3.42
CA ASN A 5 12.94 27.96 -2.67
C ASN A 5 12.80 26.91 -1.54
N LYS A 6 11.83 25.98 -1.58
CA LYS A 6 11.68 24.95 -0.52
C LYS A 6 11.83 23.48 -0.94
N TYR A 7 12.20 23.18 -2.19
CA TYR A 7 12.34 21.80 -2.68
C TYR A 7 13.79 21.32 -2.88
N ARG A 8 14.79 22.03 -2.34
CA ARG A 8 16.21 21.78 -2.66
C ARG A 8 16.95 20.72 -1.83
N TYR A 9 16.27 19.96 -0.95
CA TYR A 9 16.95 19.05 -0.01
C TYR A 9 16.57 17.56 -0.11
N ILE A 10 15.96 17.08 -1.20
CA ILE A 10 15.65 15.64 -1.38
C ILE A 10 16.20 15.12 -2.72
N LEU A 11 17.44 15.48 -3.04
CA LEU A 11 18.06 15.03 -4.29
C LEU A 11 19.55 14.81 -4.11
N TYR A 12 19.92 13.91 -3.22
CA TYR A 12 21.24 13.29 -3.18
C TYR A 12 21.11 11.96 -2.46
N ILE A 13 21.25 10.86 -3.21
CA ILE A 13 21.78 9.54 -2.84
C ILE A 13 21.34 8.59 -3.95
N GLN A 14 22.22 8.39 -4.92
CA GLN A 14 22.65 7.06 -5.41
C GLN A 14 23.52 7.25 -6.65
N THR A 15 24.78 6.85 -6.54
CA THR A 15 25.68 6.71 -7.68
C THR A 15 26.52 5.45 -7.48
N VAL A 16 26.69 4.73 -8.59
CA VAL A 16 27.73 3.73 -8.92
C VAL A 16 27.48 2.27 -8.47
N CYS A 17 27.19 1.39 -9.44
CA CYS A 17 28.17 0.43 -9.99
C CYS A 17 27.56 -0.35 -11.18
N ILE A 18 28.08 -0.12 -12.39
CA ILE A 18 27.86 -0.96 -13.57
C ILE A 18 28.99 -1.97 -13.59
N ILE A 19 28.67 -3.27 -13.62
CA ILE A 19 29.62 -4.32 -13.97
C ILE A 19 29.10 -5.00 -15.24
N SER A 20 29.87 -4.84 -16.31
CA SER A 20 29.72 -5.52 -17.59
C SER A 20 30.09 -7.00 -17.44
N TYR A 21 29.34 -7.89 -18.08
CA TYR A 21 29.84 -9.22 -18.43
C TYR A 21 29.57 -9.51 -19.90
N THR A 22 30.66 -9.77 -20.62
CA THR A 22 30.70 -10.30 -21.99
C THR A 22 31.01 -11.78 -21.87
N ILE A 23 30.19 -12.67 -22.46
CA ILE A 23 30.64 -13.99 -22.92
C ILE A 23 30.00 -14.27 -24.29
N LEU A 24 30.86 -14.65 -25.23
CA LEU A 24 30.59 -15.04 -26.62
C LEU A 24 30.53 -16.58 -26.76
N THR A 25 29.67 -17.03 -27.69
CA THR A 25 29.69 -18.27 -28.50
C THR A 25 29.57 -19.63 -27.79
N ASN A 26 28.92 -20.69 -28.32
CA ASN A 26 28.14 -20.97 -29.53
C ASN A 26 27.33 -22.24 -29.23
N ALA A 27 26.08 -22.33 -29.68
CA ALA A 27 25.40 -23.60 -29.92
C ALA A 27 24.40 -23.38 -31.06
N ASP A 28 24.49 -24.21 -32.10
CA ASP A 28 23.62 -24.22 -33.28
C ASP A 28 22.15 -24.46 -32.92
N ALA A 29 21.47 -23.41 -32.47
CA ALA A 29 20.02 -23.33 -32.48
C ALA A 29 19.63 -22.63 -33.79
N GLN A 30 18.76 -23.26 -34.59
CA GLN A 30 18.17 -22.62 -35.75
C GLN A 30 17.59 -21.26 -35.34
N VAL A 31 18.23 -20.19 -35.81
CA VAL A 31 17.81 -18.81 -35.53
C VAL A 31 16.52 -18.57 -36.29
N THR A 32 15.39 -18.75 -35.63
CA THR A 32 14.09 -18.29 -36.15
C THR A 32 14.15 -16.75 -36.22
N PRO A 33 13.85 -16.11 -37.37
CA PRO A 33 13.84 -14.67 -37.48
C PRO A 33 12.97 -14.04 -36.37
N PRO A 34 13.33 -12.86 -35.81
CA PRO A 34 12.53 -12.19 -34.76
C PRO A 34 11.07 -11.97 -35.15
N SER A 35 10.79 -11.90 -36.47
CA SER A 35 9.46 -11.77 -37.05
C SER A 35 8.59 -13.05 -36.98
N GLN A 36 9.17 -14.19 -36.58
CA GLN A 36 8.51 -15.51 -36.54
C GLN A 36 8.47 -16.13 -35.13
N GLN A 37 9.08 -15.49 -34.12
CA GLN A 37 8.85 -15.85 -32.73
C GLN A 37 7.48 -15.32 -32.29
N THR A 38 6.44 -16.15 -32.38
CA THR A 38 5.14 -15.88 -31.76
C THR A 38 5.22 -16.14 -30.26
N THR A 39 6.02 -15.34 -29.57
CA THR A 39 6.01 -15.26 -28.11
C THR A 39 4.60 -14.88 -27.66
N ASN A 40 4.05 -15.68 -26.74
CA ASN A 40 2.71 -15.44 -26.21
C ASN A 40 2.69 -14.06 -25.54
N THR A 41 1.80 -13.17 -25.98
CA THR A 41 1.67 -11.78 -25.47
C THR A 41 1.52 -11.71 -23.96
N LEU A 42 0.95 -12.74 -23.34
CA LEU A 42 0.80 -12.82 -21.87
C LEU A 42 2.12 -13.14 -21.16
N ASN A 43 3.01 -13.89 -21.81
CA ASN A 43 4.32 -14.26 -21.26
C ASN A 43 5.34 -13.13 -21.44
N GLU A 44 5.18 -12.29 -22.47
CA GLU A 44 6.05 -11.14 -22.70
C GLU A 44 5.72 -9.94 -21.83
N GLN A 45 4.47 -9.81 -21.39
CA GLN A 45 4.03 -8.65 -20.63
C GLN A 45 4.76 -8.57 -19.30
N ARG A 46 5.45 -7.44 -19.08
CA ARG A 46 6.10 -7.13 -17.82
C ARG A 46 5.16 -6.33 -16.94
N TYR A 47 5.33 -6.48 -15.63
CA TYR A 47 4.49 -5.80 -14.65
C TYR A 47 5.32 -5.39 -13.43
N THR A 48 5.13 -4.16 -12.98
CA THR A 48 5.52 -3.68 -11.65
C THR A 48 4.38 -4.02 -10.68
N GLY A 49 3.16 -3.76 -11.12
CA GLY A 49 1.92 -3.99 -10.39
C GLY A 49 1.18 -2.69 -10.09
N SER A 50 -0.11 -2.78 -9.77
CA SER A 50 -0.92 -1.60 -9.48
C SER A 50 -0.63 -0.99 -8.10
N LEU A 51 -1.18 0.20 -7.83
CA LEU A 51 -0.84 1.01 -6.66
C LEU A 51 -1.35 0.44 -5.33
N LEU A 52 -2.60 -0.05 -5.31
CA LEU A 52 -3.32 -0.41 -4.08
C LEU A 52 -3.59 -1.90 -3.96
N SER A 53 -3.59 -2.63 -5.07
CA SER A 53 -3.93 -4.05 -5.04
C SER A 53 -2.81 -4.87 -4.39
N PRO A 54 -3.14 -5.79 -3.46
CA PRO A 54 -2.15 -6.73 -2.97
C PRO A 54 -1.69 -7.64 -4.11
N SER A 55 -0.40 -7.93 -4.16
CA SER A 55 0.15 -8.96 -5.05
C SER A 55 0.03 -10.33 -4.40
N GLY A 56 -0.31 -11.36 -5.20
CA GLY A 56 -0.34 -12.75 -4.76
C GLY A 56 1.04 -13.33 -4.45
N ALA A 57 1.09 -14.61 -4.07
CA ALA A 57 2.37 -15.29 -3.83
C ALA A 57 3.15 -15.42 -5.16
N MET A 58 4.47 -15.23 -5.09
CA MET A 58 5.34 -15.34 -6.26
C MET A 58 5.41 -16.79 -6.75
N THR A 59 5.67 -16.96 -8.04
CA THR A 59 5.59 -18.27 -8.71
C THR A 59 6.91 -19.03 -8.80
N THR A 60 8.02 -18.37 -8.47
CA THR A 60 9.37 -18.92 -8.59
C THR A 60 10.10 -18.77 -7.27
N ALA A 61 10.47 -19.89 -6.67
CA ALA A 61 11.23 -19.95 -5.41
C ALA A 61 12.57 -19.22 -5.54
N GLY A 62 13.02 -18.62 -4.44
CA GLY A 62 14.29 -17.90 -4.35
C GLY A 62 14.24 -16.44 -4.80
N LEU A 63 13.16 -16.01 -5.49
CA LEU A 63 13.03 -14.61 -5.92
C LEU A 63 12.86 -13.66 -4.73
N TRP A 64 13.52 -12.51 -4.82
CA TRP A 64 13.24 -11.35 -4.00
C TRP A 64 12.55 -10.28 -4.83
N ALA A 65 11.51 -9.66 -4.27
CA ALA A 65 10.93 -8.43 -4.77
C ALA A 65 11.13 -7.33 -3.73
N ILE A 66 11.76 -6.23 -4.15
CA ILE A 66 11.96 -5.05 -3.34
C ILE A 66 11.36 -3.87 -4.09
N GLU A 67 10.41 -3.20 -3.46
CA GLU A 67 9.66 -2.10 -4.08
C GLU A 67 9.44 -0.96 -3.07
N PRO A 68 10.37 0.02 -3.03
CA PRO A 68 10.16 1.26 -2.28
C PRO A 68 9.08 2.13 -2.93
N TYR A 69 8.12 2.54 -2.12
CA TYR A 69 7.08 3.51 -2.45
C TYR A 69 7.32 4.86 -1.77
N ALA A 70 6.98 5.92 -2.46
CA ALA A 70 6.82 7.26 -1.93
C ALA A 70 5.36 7.69 -2.10
N GLN A 71 4.68 8.03 -1.01
CA GLN A 71 3.30 8.47 -1.01
C GLN A 71 3.18 9.83 -0.31
N ILE A 72 2.47 10.76 -0.94
CA ILE A 72 2.14 12.06 -0.33
C ILE A 72 0.63 12.13 -0.21
N THR A 73 0.08 12.14 1.00
CA THR A 73 -1.36 12.35 1.22
C THR A 73 -1.65 13.83 1.37
N ILE A 74 -2.49 14.36 0.50
CA ILE A 74 -3.00 15.73 0.54
C ILE A 74 -4.47 15.69 0.92
N SER A 75 -4.82 16.12 2.13
CA SER A 75 -6.20 16.11 2.61
C SER A 75 -6.97 17.32 2.05
N ARG A 76 -8.09 17.07 1.37
CA ARG A 76 -9.00 18.08 0.81
C ARG A 76 -10.11 18.47 1.80
N GLY A 77 -10.46 17.54 2.69
CA GLY A 77 -11.57 17.71 3.62
C GLY A 77 -11.87 16.41 4.36
N ARG A 78 -13.14 16.23 4.73
CA ARG A 78 -13.64 15.00 5.33
C ARG A 78 -15.04 14.71 4.83
N TYR A 79 -15.36 13.43 4.65
CA TYR A 79 -16.74 12.98 4.52
C TYR A 79 -17.35 12.85 5.93
N LEU A 80 -18.48 13.52 6.14
CA LEU A 80 -19.20 13.51 7.42
C LEU A 80 -20.16 12.33 7.53
N SER A 81 -20.69 12.11 8.73
CA SER A 81 -21.65 11.04 9.00
C SER A 81 -22.99 11.20 8.25
N ASN A 82 -23.31 12.41 7.80
CA ASN A 82 -24.54 12.69 7.05
C ASN A 82 -24.34 12.66 5.52
N GLY A 83 -23.18 12.21 5.04
CA GLY A 83 -22.86 12.14 3.61
C GLY A 83 -22.36 13.45 2.99
N ASN A 84 -22.37 14.57 3.74
CA ASN A 84 -21.82 15.83 3.25
C ASN A 84 -20.29 15.83 3.30
N VAL A 85 -19.66 16.53 2.36
CA VAL A 85 -18.21 16.79 2.38
C VAL A 85 -17.95 18.13 3.04
N GLN A 86 -17.12 18.11 4.09
CA GLN A 86 -16.63 19.34 4.71
C GLN A 86 -15.21 19.60 4.22
N ASN A 87 -15.06 20.66 3.42
CA ASN A 87 -13.75 21.16 3.03
C ASN A 87 -12.98 21.64 4.26
N SER A 88 -11.71 21.27 4.35
CA SER A 88 -10.85 21.77 5.42
C SER A 88 -9.85 22.76 4.87
N LYS A 89 -9.99 24.04 5.25
CA LYS A 89 -8.91 25.03 5.07
C LYS A 89 -7.65 24.65 5.86
N ASN A 90 -7.78 23.74 6.82
CA ASN A 90 -6.72 23.31 7.73
C ASN A 90 -6.59 21.79 7.68
N ARG A 91 -5.79 21.34 6.72
CA ARG A 91 -5.57 19.93 6.42
C ARG A 91 -4.35 19.39 7.16
N THR A 92 -4.36 18.10 7.47
CA THR A 92 -3.16 17.38 7.87
C THR A 92 -2.72 16.56 6.69
N ASP A 93 -1.55 16.90 6.16
CA ASP A 93 -0.92 16.19 5.06
C ASP A 93 0.19 15.30 5.62
N ASN A 94 0.59 14.30 4.86
CA ASN A 94 1.68 13.44 5.26
C ASN A 94 2.46 12.88 4.06
N PHE A 95 3.71 12.52 4.35
CA PHE A 95 4.55 11.71 3.50
C PHE A 95 4.73 10.36 4.19
N ILE A 96 4.54 9.29 3.42
CA ILE A 96 4.83 7.93 3.83
C ILE A 96 5.81 7.35 2.81
N ASN A 97 6.93 6.85 3.30
CA ASN A 97 7.73 5.90 2.55
C ASN A 97 7.45 4.52 3.13
N PHE A 98 7.12 3.55 2.28
CA PHE A 98 7.13 2.15 2.68
C PHE A 98 7.91 1.34 1.66
N THR A 99 8.55 0.27 2.08
CA THR A 99 9.24 -0.64 1.16
C THR A 99 8.59 -1.99 1.22
N LEU A 100 7.99 -2.45 0.13
CA LEU A 100 7.56 -3.83 0.02
C LEU A 100 8.79 -4.70 -0.17
N VAL A 101 9.00 -5.64 0.75
CA VAL A 101 10.02 -6.66 0.65
C VAL A 101 9.31 -8.01 0.67
N LYS A 102 9.40 -8.75 -0.43
CA LYS A 102 8.79 -10.07 -0.57
C LYS A 102 9.85 -11.09 -0.97
N TYR A 103 9.78 -12.26 -0.36
CA TYR A 103 10.64 -13.40 -0.66
C TYR A 103 9.79 -14.63 -1.01
N ALA A 104 10.11 -15.30 -2.11
CA ALA A 104 9.50 -16.57 -2.49
C ALA A 104 10.22 -17.73 -1.80
N VAL A 105 9.66 -18.21 -0.70
CA VAL A 105 10.20 -19.37 0.02
C VAL A 105 10.03 -20.64 -0.82
N THR A 106 8.89 -20.79 -1.49
CA THR A 106 8.64 -21.85 -2.48
C THR A 106 7.96 -21.26 -3.71
N ASN A 107 7.62 -22.10 -4.69
CA ASN A 107 6.83 -21.68 -5.83
C ASN A 107 5.40 -21.27 -5.45
N HIS A 108 4.88 -21.63 -4.27
CA HIS A 108 3.51 -21.30 -3.84
C HIS A 108 3.45 -20.47 -2.56
N PHE A 109 4.57 -20.36 -1.85
CA PHE A 109 4.64 -19.71 -0.55
C PHE A 109 5.59 -18.52 -0.58
N SER A 110 5.09 -17.36 -0.18
CA SER A 110 5.87 -16.13 -0.06
C SER A 110 5.71 -15.50 1.32
N VAL A 111 6.76 -14.84 1.78
CA VAL A 111 6.73 -13.98 2.96
C VAL A 111 6.93 -12.55 2.50
N GLN A 112 6.13 -11.62 3.04
CA GLN A 112 6.20 -10.20 2.72
C GLN A 112 6.27 -9.36 3.99
N SER A 113 7.03 -8.27 3.95
CA SER A 113 7.02 -7.21 4.95
C SER A 113 6.92 -5.85 4.25
N THR A 114 6.23 -4.89 4.86
CA THR A 114 6.16 -3.50 4.37
C THR A 114 6.48 -2.51 5.48
N PRO A 115 7.75 -2.41 5.92
CA PRO A 115 8.18 -1.37 6.86
C PRO A 115 7.86 0.02 6.31
N GLN A 116 7.48 0.94 7.19
CA GLN A 116 7.09 2.30 6.80
C GLN A 116 7.72 3.35 7.69
N ILE A 117 8.06 4.49 7.10
CA ILE A 117 8.47 5.72 7.76
C ILE A 117 7.48 6.82 7.37
N ARG A 118 7.09 7.63 8.35
CA ARG A 118 6.09 8.68 8.18
C ARG A 118 6.58 10.04 8.67
N TYR A 119 6.15 11.09 7.97
CA TYR A 119 6.27 12.49 8.35
C TYR A 119 4.95 13.22 8.08
N ALA A 120 4.48 14.07 8.99
CA ALA A 120 3.19 14.75 8.87
C ALA A 120 3.26 16.23 9.25
N TRP A 121 2.40 17.05 8.65
CA TRP A 121 2.32 18.50 8.90
C TRP A 121 0.89 19.01 8.74
N ASN A 122 0.55 20.12 9.41
CA ASN A 122 -0.82 20.66 9.35
C ASN A 122 -0.95 22.20 9.40
N GLY A 123 0.13 22.96 9.19
CA GLY A 123 0.11 24.43 9.13
C GLY A 123 -0.30 25.16 10.42
N ARG A 124 -0.78 24.45 11.45
CA ARG A 124 -1.24 24.99 12.74
C ARG A 124 -0.34 24.64 13.91
N THR A 125 0.24 23.46 13.85
CA THR A 125 1.14 22.92 14.87
C THR A 125 2.51 22.66 14.26
N THR A 126 3.52 22.52 15.10
CA THR A 126 4.83 22.05 14.67
C THR A 126 4.69 20.72 13.95
N ALA A 127 5.36 20.58 12.79
CA ALA A 127 5.38 19.33 12.05
C ALA A 127 5.95 18.18 12.90
N SER A 128 5.60 16.96 12.50
CA SER A 128 6.12 15.72 13.08
C SER A 128 7.63 15.59 12.89
N SER A 129 8.30 14.79 13.71
CA SER A 129 9.57 14.18 13.29
C SER A 129 9.31 12.96 12.38
N LEU A 130 10.38 12.32 11.90
CA LEU A 130 10.25 11.00 11.24
C LEU A 130 9.95 9.93 12.29
N HIS A 131 9.02 9.04 11.98
CA HIS A 131 8.66 7.91 12.83
C HIS A 131 8.48 6.65 12.02
N PHE A 132 8.88 5.51 12.59
CA PHE A 132 8.50 4.21 12.07
C PHE A 132 7.04 3.91 12.37
N ALA A 133 6.32 3.39 11.39
CA ALA A 133 4.97 2.89 11.61
C ALA A 133 5.00 1.51 12.29
N ASP A 134 3.81 0.99 12.59
CA ASP A 134 3.65 -0.42 12.97
C ASP A 134 4.16 -1.32 11.83
N LEU A 135 4.85 -2.41 12.17
CA LEU A 135 5.54 -3.29 11.21
C LEU A 135 4.64 -4.46 10.77
N PRO A 136 4.15 -4.50 9.53
CA PRO A 136 3.42 -5.64 8.99
C PRO A 136 4.35 -6.75 8.47
N VAL A 137 4.01 -7.99 8.79
CA VAL A 137 4.59 -9.21 8.20
C VAL A 137 3.46 -10.12 7.76
N GLU A 138 3.55 -10.64 6.53
CA GLU A 138 2.52 -11.43 5.89
C GLU A 138 3.07 -12.72 5.28
N LEU A 139 2.26 -13.75 5.37
CA LEU A 139 2.42 -15.05 4.76
C LEU A 139 1.39 -15.16 3.63
N GLN A 140 1.84 -15.57 2.45
CA GLN A 140 1.01 -15.69 1.26
C GLN A 140 1.15 -17.10 0.71
N TYR A 141 0.04 -17.84 0.60
CA TYR A 141 0.03 -19.18 0.04
C TYR A 141 -0.94 -19.28 -1.14
N ARG A 142 -0.39 -19.59 -2.33
CA ARG A 142 -1.13 -19.74 -3.58
C ARG A 142 -1.73 -21.15 -3.68
N LEU A 143 -3.05 -21.21 -3.47
CA LEU A 143 -3.87 -22.42 -3.52
C LEU A 143 -4.12 -22.90 -4.96
N ILE A 144 -4.31 -21.96 -5.89
CA ILE A 144 -4.65 -22.25 -7.28
C ILE A 144 -3.66 -21.52 -8.17
N ASP A 145 -3.16 -22.24 -9.16
CA ASP A 145 -2.25 -21.75 -10.18
C ASP A 145 -3.05 -21.18 -11.34
N GLN A 146 -2.59 -20.04 -11.86
CA GLN A 146 -3.22 -19.44 -13.02
C GLN A 146 -3.06 -20.36 -14.23
N ASN A 147 -4.17 -20.66 -14.92
CA ASN A 147 -4.19 -21.45 -16.15
C ASN A 147 -4.97 -20.69 -17.23
N ASN A 148 -4.24 -19.95 -18.07
CA ASN A 148 -4.84 -19.09 -19.10
C ASN A 148 -5.69 -19.87 -20.12
N PRO A 149 -5.26 -21.03 -20.67
CA PRO A 149 -6.10 -21.82 -21.59
C PRO A 149 -7.44 -22.28 -21.00
N LYS A 150 -7.52 -22.48 -19.68
CA LYS A 150 -8.73 -22.93 -18.99
C LYS A 150 -9.48 -21.80 -18.28
N TYR A 151 -9.06 -20.54 -18.44
CA TYR A 151 -9.63 -19.38 -17.75
C TYR A 151 -9.67 -19.50 -16.22
N ILE A 152 -8.70 -20.22 -15.63
CA ILE A 152 -8.62 -20.39 -14.18
C ILE A 152 -7.71 -19.29 -13.62
N PRO A 153 -8.23 -18.38 -12.79
CA PRO A 153 -7.38 -17.42 -12.10
C PRO A 153 -6.58 -18.09 -10.99
N SER A 154 -5.43 -17.52 -10.68
CA SER A 154 -4.74 -17.90 -9.44
C SER A 154 -5.55 -17.48 -8.22
N LEU A 155 -5.39 -18.21 -7.12
CA LEU A 155 -5.99 -17.87 -5.84
C LEU A 155 -4.92 -17.96 -4.74
N THR A 156 -4.70 -16.86 -4.04
CA THR A 156 -3.75 -16.73 -2.93
C THR A 156 -4.50 -16.42 -1.65
N THR A 157 -4.18 -17.17 -0.60
CA THR A 157 -4.55 -16.84 0.78
C THR A 157 -3.49 -15.95 1.41
N ILE A 158 -3.93 -15.00 2.23
CA ILE A 158 -3.05 -14.09 2.94
C ILE A 158 -3.35 -14.21 4.44
N LEU A 159 -2.30 -14.39 5.24
CA LEU A 159 -2.34 -14.34 6.70
C LEU A 159 -1.16 -13.51 7.19
N GLY A 160 -1.39 -12.52 8.03
CA GLY A 160 -0.32 -11.64 8.51
C GLY A 160 -0.55 -11.10 9.91
N MET A 161 0.49 -10.48 10.44
CA MET A 161 0.49 -9.79 11.71
C MET A 161 1.14 -8.42 11.54
N THR A 162 0.47 -7.38 12.01
CA THR A 162 1.08 -6.06 12.20
C THR A 162 1.51 -5.93 13.66
N PHE A 163 2.81 -5.73 13.85
CA PHE A 163 3.44 -5.56 15.15
C PHE A 163 3.43 -4.09 15.57
N PRO A 164 3.05 -3.77 16.82
CA PRO A 164 2.86 -2.40 17.29
C PRO A 164 4.17 -1.68 17.62
N THR A 165 5.02 -1.45 16.60
CA THR A 165 6.32 -0.78 16.72
C THR A 165 6.24 0.73 16.66
N GLY A 166 5.12 1.29 16.18
CA GLY A 166 4.94 2.72 16.00
C GLY A 166 4.49 3.44 17.28
N ASN A 167 4.86 4.71 17.40
CA ASN A 167 4.44 5.58 18.50
C ASN A 167 2.93 5.82 18.45
N TYR A 168 2.23 5.59 19.56
CA TYR A 168 0.77 5.74 19.61
C TYR A 168 0.24 6.50 20.84
N SER A 169 1.00 6.61 21.93
CA SER A 169 0.56 7.17 23.22
C SER A 169 1.68 7.96 23.87
N ASN A 170 1.33 8.89 24.77
CA ASN A 170 2.26 9.81 25.42
C ASN A 170 3.09 10.65 24.43
N LEU A 171 2.43 11.08 23.35
CA LEU A 171 3.08 11.82 22.27
C LEU A 171 3.41 13.25 22.72
N GLY A 172 4.59 13.75 22.33
CA GLY A 172 4.94 15.16 22.51
C GLY A 172 4.11 16.08 21.60
N ARG A 173 3.78 15.60 20.39
CA ARG A 173 2.91 16.27 19.41
C ARG A 173 1.89 15.28 18.86
N SER A 174 0.68 15.74 18.54
CA SER A 174 -0.34 14.85 17.95
C SER A 174 0.09 14.26 16.61
N LEU A 175 0.93 14.97 15.86
CA LEU A 175 1.43 14.52 14.55
C LEU A 175 2.52 13.44 14.64
N ASP A 176 3.12 13.23 15.81
CA ASP A 176 4.16 12.21 16.04
C ASP A 176 3.57 10.79 16.17
N GLY A 177 2.26 10.63 16.03
CA GLY A 177 1.59 9.33 15.98
C GLY A 177 1.90 8.57 14.67
N ALA A 178 2.40 7.34 14.82
CA ALA A 178 2.76 6.46 13.70
C ALA A 178 2.27 5.00 13.88
N GLY A 179 1.70 4.66 15.04
CA GLY A 179 1.15 3.32 15.30
C GLY A 179 -0.16 3.35 16.06
N ASN A 180 -0.72 2.17 16.28
CA ASN A 180 -1.96 1.98 17.06
C ASN A 180 -1.72 1.24 18.37
N GLY A 181 -0.53 0.67 18.60
CA GLY A 181 -0.21 -0.06 19.83
C GLY A 181 -0.82 -1.47 19.92
N THR A 182 -1.54 -1.91 18.88
CA THR A 182 -2.21 -3.22 18.84
C THR A 182 -1.53 -4.21 17.90
N TYR A 183 -1.38 -5.44 18.35
CA TYR A 183 -1.18 -6.57 17.45
C TYR A 183 -2.42 -6.72 16.58
N THR A 184 -2.24 -6.71 15.26
CA THR A 184 -3.36 -6.76 14.32
C THR A 184 -3.17 -7.91 13.35
N VAL A 185 -4.06 -8.91 13.43
CA VAL A 185 -4.05 -10.03 12.47
C VAL A 185 -4.69 -9.57 11.17
N ARG A 186 -4.00 -9.75 10.05
CA ARG A 186 -4.54 -9.57 8.71
C ARG A 186 -4.86 -10.94 8.11
N PHE A 187 -6.00 -11.05 7.43
CA PHE A 187 -6.39 -12.26 6.73
C PHE A 187 -7.15 -11.90 5.45
N GLY A 188 -7.08 -12.73 4.43
CA GLY A 188 -7.88 -12.52 3.23
C GLY A 188 -7.50 -13.38 2.05
N LEU A 189 -8.10 -13.04 0.92
CA LEU A 189 -7.92 -13.72 -0.36
C LEU A 189 -7.56 -12.70 -1.43
N GLN A 190 -6.74 -13.14 -2.37
CA GLN A 190 -6.41 -12.42 -3.59
C GLN A 190 -6.48 -13.38 -4.77
N SER A 191 -7.07 -12.92 -5.86
CA SER A 191 -7.18 -13.66 -7.11
C SER A 191 -6.68 -12.79 -8.26
N GLN A 192 -6.00 -13.42 -9.22
CA GLN A 192 -5.56 -12.72 -10.42
C GLN A 192 -5.49 -13.65 -11.63
N ALA A 193 -5.74 -13.06 -12.80
CA ALA A 193 -5.56 -13.68 -14.10
C ALA A 193 -5.16 -12.65 -15.16
N ALA A 194 -4.42 -13.10 -16.16
CA ALA A 194 -4.09 -12.31 -17.35
C ALA A 194 -4.78 -12.92 -18.59
N TYR A 195 -5.43 -12.07 -19.37
CA TYR A 195 -6.18 -12.43 -20.56
C TYR A 195 -5.65 -11.68 -21.77
N LYS A 196 -5.74 -12.31 -22.94
CA LYS A 196 -5.37 -11.67 -24.20
C LYS A 196 -6.61 -10.95 -24.75
N ILE A 197 -6.58 -9.63 -24.81
CA ILE A 197 -7.66 -8.78 -25.33
C ILE A 197 -7.07 -7.80 -26.33
N PHE A 198 -7.66 -7.70 -27.54
CA PHE A 198 -7.16 -6.84 -28.63
C PHE A 198 -5.66 -7.03 -28.93
N ASN A 199 -5.18 -8.28 -28.88
CA ASN A 199 -3.77 -8.65 -29.04
C ASN A 199 -2.81 -8.04 -27.99
N ARG A 200 -3.34 -7.62 -26.85
CA ARG A 200 -2.62 -7.09 -25.69
C ARG A 200 -2.95 -7.88 -24.43
N ALA A 201 -2.10 -7.76 -23.41
CA ALA A 201 -2.32 -8.40 -22.12
C ALA A 201 -3.19 -7.50 -21.23
N LEU A 202 -4.28 -8.04 -20.71
CA LEU A 202 -5.08 -7.44 -19.65
C LEU A 202 -4.96 -8.32 -18.41
N ARG A 203 -4.39 -7.80 -17.32
CA ARG A 203 -4.44 -8.47 -16.02
C ARG A 203 -5.56 -7.89 -15.18
N ILE A 204 -6.33 -8.78 -14.57
CA ILE A 204 -7.39 -8.45 -13.62
C ILE A 204 -7.00 -9.05 -12.28
N ARG A 205 -7.17 -8.27 -11.22
CA ARG A 205 -7.02 -8.75 -9.84
C ARG A 205 -8.26 -8.43 -9.04
N VAL A 206 -8.60 -9.28 -8.10
CA VAL A 206 -9.68 -9.07 -7.12
C VAL A 206 -9.17 -9.51 -5.76
N TRP A 207 -9.54 -8.78 -4.71
CA TRP A 207 -9.15 -9.16 -3.35
C TRP A 207 -10.18 -8.74 -2.32
N GLY A 208 -10.11 -9.38 -1.16
CA GLY A 208 -10.83 -9.00 0.05
C GLY A 208 -9.99 -9.36 1.27
N VAL A 209 -9.75 -8.39 2.16
CA VAL A 209 -8.94 -8.57 3.36
C VAL A 209 -9.59 -7.94 4.59
N GLY A 210 -9.46 -8.62 5.73
CA GLY A 210 -9.83 -8.14 7.05
C GLY A 210 -8.60 -7.98 7.94
N ARG A 211 -8.69 -7.07 8.92
CA ARG A 211 -7.66 -6.74 9.91
C ARG A 211 -8.30 -6.64 11.28
N GLN A 212 -7.95 -7.56 12.16
CA GLN A 212 -8.50 -7.69 13.51
C GLN A 212 -7.44 -7.32 14.56
N PRO A 213 -7.60 -6.16 15.23
CA PRO A 213 -6.85 -5.84 16.44
C PRO A 213 -7.13 -6.88 17.53
N LEU A 214 -6.08 -7.43 18.14
CA LEU A 214 -6.20 -8.52 19.12
C LEU A 214 -6.31 -8.03 20.56
N ASN A 215 -5.75 -6.85 20.85
CA ASN A 215 -5.64 -6.35 22.21
C ASN A 215 -6.25 -4.95 22.40
N SER A 216 -6.47 -4.63 23.67
CA SER A 216 -6.73 -3.29 24.17
C SER A 216 -5.40 -2.61 24.51
N VAL A 217 -5.30 -1.30 24.37
CA VAL A 217 -4.07 -0.53 24.62
C VAL A 217 -4.27 0.55 25.66
N ASN A 218 -3.30 0.70 26.56
CA ASN A 218 -3.31 1.77 27.54
C ASN A 218 -2.85 3.05 26.85
N ILE A 219 -3.62 4.12 27.00
CA ILE A 219 -3.35 5.41 26.37
C ILE A 219 -3.24 6.48 27.44
N LYS A 220 -2.23 7.34 27.29
CA LYS A 220 -1.93 8.45 28.18
C LYS A 220 -1.64 9.71 27.38
N ASN A 221 -2.00 10.86 27.93
CA ASN A 221 -1.76 12.17 27.34
C ASN A 221 -2.24 12.24 25.88
N ILE A 222 -1.47 12.89 25.01
CA ILE A 222 -1.75 12.95 23.58
C ILE A 222 -1.48 11.57 22.98
N SER A 223 -2.41 11.07 22.18
CA SER A 223 -2.31 9.75 21.54
C SER A 223 -2.91 9.78 20.13
N ASN A 224 -2.62 8.74 19.35
CA ASN A 224 -3.20 8.52 18.02
C ASN A 224 -4.72 8.27 18.07
N TYR A 225 -5.27 8.09 19.27
CA TYR A 225 -6.70 7.93 19.53
C TYR A 225 -7.45 9.25 19.76
N GLY A 226 -6.80 10.39 19.50
CA GLY A 226 -7.42 11.71 19.60
C GLY A 226 -7.56 12.22 21.03
N THR A 227 -6.72 11.77 21.96
CA THR A 227 -6.72 12.22 23.36
C THR A 227 -5.82 13.43 23.58
N SER A 228 -6.00 14.12 24.70
CA SER A 228 -5.27 15.34 25.07
C SER A 228 -4.38 15.13 26.30
N LEU A 229 -3.49 16.11 26.57
CA LEU A 229 -2.60 16.09 27.73
C LEU A 229 -3.38 15.90 29.04
N GLY A 230 -2.92 14.97 29.88
CA GLY A 230 -3.57 14.57 31.14
C GLY A 230 -4.61 13.46 30.99
N TYR A 231 -4.91 12.98 29.78
CA TYR A 231 -5.78 11.82 29.60
C TYR A 231 -5.12 10.53 30.11
N GLN A 232 -5.91 9.65 30.74
CA GLN A 232 -5.48 8.30 31.12
C GLN A 232 -6.60 7.29 30.89
N GLY A 233 -6.34 6.24 30.13
CA GLY A 233 -7.37 5.26 29.82
C GLY A 233 -6.92 4.13 28.93
N ASN A 234 -7.87 3.55 28.20
CA ASN A 234 -7.64 2.44 27.29
C ASN A 234 -8.46 2.61 26.01
N ALA A 235 -7.87 2.21 24.87
CA ALA A 235 -8.54 2.12 23.59
C ALA A 235 -8.58 0.68 23.09
N ARG A 236 -9.65 0.35 22.37
CA ARG A 236 -9.84 -0.92 21.66
C ARG A 236 -10.31 -0.64 20.25
N PRO A 237 -9.40 -0.68 19.25
CA PRO A 237 -9.78 -0.49 17.85
C PRO A 237 -10.72 -1.61 17.37
N GLY A 238 -11.58 -1.25 16.42
CA GLY A 238 -12.50 -2.18 15.78
C GLY A 238 -11.86 -2.96 14.63
N LEU A 239 -12.55 -4.01 14.16
CA LEU A 239 -12.22 -4.69 12.91
C LEU A 239 -12.32 -3.70 11.73
N PHE A 240 -11.37 -3.79 10.81
CA PHE A 240 -11.37 -2.99 9.59
C PHE A 240 -10.84 -3.83 8.43
N GLY A 241 -11.00 -3.38 7.20
CA GLY A 241 -10.66 -4.18 6.04
C GLY A 241 -10.90 -3.45 4.74
N ASN A 242 -10.62 -4.14 3.64
CA ASN A 242 -10.94 -3.64 2.32
C ASN A 242 -11.16 -4.72 1.29
N THR A 243 -11.85 -4.34 0.22
CA THR A 243 -12.09 -5.17 -0.94
C THR A 243 -11.93 -4.32 -2.18
N GLY A 244 -11.56 -4.93 -3.29
CA GLY A 244 -11.36 -4.16 -4.51
C GLY A 244 -11.05 -5.02 -5.72
N PHE A 245 -10.84 -4.32 -6.82
CA PHE A 245 -10.31 -4.92 -8.04
C PHE A 245 -9.29 -3.99 -8.70
N SER A 246 -8.45 -4.60 -9.52
CA SER A 246 -7.45 -3.92 -10.32
C SER A 246 -7.55 -4.36 -11.77
N VAL A 247 -7.31 -3.44 -12.69
CA VAL A 247 -7.20 -3.69 -14.13
C VAL A 247 -5.89 -3.11 -14.62
N GLU A 248 -5.08 -3.92 -15.30
CA GLU A 248 -3.76 -3.55 -15.81
C GLU A 248 -3.70 -3.92 -17.30
N TYR A 249 -3.68 -2.92 -18.18
CA TYR A 249 -3.69 -3.10 -19.63
C TYR A 249 -2.34 -2.71 -20.24
N GLY A 250 -1.70 -3.67 -20.92
CA GLY A 250 -0.43 -3.44 -21.60
C GLY A 250 -0.60 -2.77 -22.96
N PHE A 251 -0.03 -1.57 -23.13
CA PHE A 251 0.07 -0.94 -24.45
C PHE A 251 1.13 -1.64 -25.31
N ASN A 252 2.23 -2.03 -24.67
CA ASN A 252 3.28 -2.89 -25.19
C ASN A 252 3.92 -3.65 -24.01
N LYS A 253 4.97 -4.42 -24.25
CA LYS A 253 5.62 -5.24 -23.22
C LYS A 253 6.21 -4.44 -22.05
N GLU A 254 6.43 -3.13 -22.21
CA GLU A 254 7.07 -2.24 -21.23
C GLU A 254 6.07 -1.29 -20.57
N TRP A 255 5.11 -0.77 -21.33
CA TRP A 255 4.14 0.24 -20.90
C TRP A 255 2.78 -0.34 -20.58
N LEU A 256 2.24 0.03 -19.42
CA LEU A 256 0.90 -0.37 -18.99
C LEU A 256 0.15 0.81 -18.38
N PHE A 257 -1.16 0.78 -18.55
CA PHE A 257 -2.08 1.53 -17.70
C PHE A 257 -2.61 0.62 -16.60
N SER A 258 -2.66 1.12 -15.37
CA SER A 258 -3.27 0.42 -14.25
C SER A 258 -4.33 1.27 -13.58
N PHE A 259 -5.36 0.59 -13.07
CA PHE A 259 -6.47 1.21 -12.37
C PHE A 259 -6.90 0.32 -11.21
N ASP A 260 -6.95 0.89 -10.02
CA ASP A 260 -7.54 0.22 -8.85
C ASP A 260 -8.86 0.87 -8.45
N PHE A 261 -9.79 0.03 -8.00
CA PHE A 261 -10.98 0.42 -7.26
C PHE A 261 -10.93 -0.27 -5.90
N VAL A 262 -11.10 0.49 -4.82
CA VAL A 262 -11.02 -0.02 -3.45
C VAL A 262 -12.20 0.50 -2.64
N TYR A 263 -12.82 -0.40 -1.87
CA TYR A 263 -13.75 -0.07 -0.80
C TYR A 263 -13.09 -0.42 0.53
N ASP A 264 -12.73 0.63 1.29
CA ASP A 264 -12.21 0.51 2.66
C ASP A 264 -13.38 0.65 3.66
N TRP A 265 -13.31 -0.10 4.76
CA TRP A 265 -14.30 -0.03 5.84
C TRP A 265 -13.65 -0.27 7.21
N ALA A 266 -14.20 0.36 8.25
CA ALA A 266 -13.76 0.18 9.62
C ALA A 266 -14.91 0.28 10.63
N ARG A 267 -14.85 -0.57 11.66
CA ARG A 267 -15.69 -0.44 12.86
C ARG A 267 -15.13 0.61 13.80
N GLY A 268 -16.02 1.20 14.59
CA GLY A 268 -15.66 2.17 15.62
C GLY A 268 -14.66 1.66 16.66
N THR A 269 -13.76 2.54 17.09
CA THR A 269 -12.83 2.32 18.20
C THR A 269 -13.53 2.66 19.51
N ARG A 270 -13.45 1.76 20.49
CA ARG A 270 -13.96 2.01 21.85
C ARG A 270 -12.86 2.66 22.68
N ILE A 271 -13.13 3.82 23.25
CA ILE A 271 -12.17 4.58 24.07
C ILE A 271 -12.82 4.84 25.42
N ARG A 272 -12.11 4.56 26.52
CA ARG A 272 -12.58 4.82 27.88
C ARG A 272 -11.44 5.29 28.78
N GLY A 273 -11.70 6.27 29.62
CA GLY A 273 -10.67 6.84 30.50
C GLY A 273 -11.09 8.15 31.14
N THR A 274 -10.17 8.76 31.87
CA THR A 274 -10.35 10.06 32.52
C THR A 274 -9.55 11.13 31.79
N ASN A 275 -10.09 12.34 31.72
CA ASN A 275 -9.35 13.50 31.22
C ASN A 275 -8.55 14.17 32.35
N LYS A 276 -7.81 15.25 32.04
CA LYS A 276 -7.01 16.01 33.02
C LYS A 276 -7.80 16.45 34.27
N ASN A 277 -9.11 16.68 34.13
CA ASN A 277 -10.00 17.13 35.20
C ASN A 277 -10.67 15.95 35.94
N ALA A 278 -10.13 14.74 35.83
CA ALA A 278 -10.67 13.49 36.37
C ALA A 278 -12.09 13.13 35.88
N VAL A 279 -12.59 13.77 34.81
CA VAL A 279 -13.89 13.44 34.23
C VAL A 279 -13.77 12.16 33.43
N TYR A 280 -14.50 11.13 33.84
CA TYR A 280 -14.59 9.87 33.12
C TYR A 280 -15.38 10.04 31.82
N ASN A 281 -14.82 9.53 30.74
CA ASN A 281 -15.40 9.55 29.41
C ASN A 281 -15.33 8.16 28.81
N ARG A 282 -16.43 7.73 28.20
CA ARG A 282 -16.53 6.52 27.39
C ARG A 282 -17.16 6.88 26.06
N ASN A 283 -16.44 6.62 24.97
CA ASN A 283 -16.88 6.92 23.62
C ASN A 283 -16.63 5.73 22.70
N ILE A 284 -17.43 5.61 21.66
CA ILE A 284 -17.19 4.71 20.53
C ILE A 284 -17.19 5.59 19.28
N THR A 285 -16.08 5.63 18.56
CA THR A 285 -16.05 6.39 17.30
C THR A 285 -17.04 5.79 16.31
N GLY A 286 -17.55 6.60 15.37
CA GLY A 286 -18.41 6.09 14.31
C GLY A 286 -17.71 5.03 13.47
N ALA A 287 -18.48 4.13 12.85
CA ALA A 287 -17.98 3.32 11.75
C ALA A 287 -17.63 4.25 10.57
N SER A 288 -16.69 3.83 9.73
CA SER A 288 -16.26 4.60 8.56
C SER A 288 -16.13 3.71 7.33
N HIS A 289 -16.23 4.32 6.16
CA HIS A 289 -15.88 3.70 4.90
C HIS A 289 -15.48 4.76 3.89
N ASP A 290 -14.71 4.38 2.88
CA ASP A 290 -14.49 5.18 1.68
C ASP A 290 -14.37 4.30 0.44
N ILE A 291 -14.58 4.96 -0.71
CA ILE A 291 -14.31 4.43 -2.02
C ILE A 291 -13.13 5.20 -2.59
N GLN A 292 -12.11 4.48 -2.99
CA GLN A 292 -10.93 5.01 -3.63
C GLN A 292 -10.82 4.49 -5.06
N ILE A 293 -10.31 5.36 -5.93
CA ILE A 293 -9.82 4.96 -7.25
C ILE A 293 -8.35 5.34 -7.38
N ALA A 294 -7.56 4.53 -8.07
CA ALA A 294 -6.15 4.82 -8.29
C ALA A 294 -5.70 4.53 -9.73
N PRO A 295 -5.82 5.50 -10.65
CA PRO A 295 -5.19 5.41 -11.96
C PRO A 295 -3.67 5.58 -11.86
N ALA A 296 -2.95 4.82 -12.68
CA ALA A 296 -1.50 4.85 -12.76
C ALA A 296 -0.97 4.38 -14.12
N ILE A 297 0.31 4.67 -14.36
CA ILE A 297 1.06 4.21 -15.53
C ILE A 297 2.30 3.47 -15.03
N GLU A 298 2.60 2.35 -15.67
CA GLU A 298 3.79 1.55 -15.42
C GLU A 298 4.75 1.61 -16.61
N TYR A 299 6.05 1.64 -16.31
CA TYR A 299 7.11 1.47 -17.29
C TYR A 299 8.12 0.41 -16.82
N ASN A 300 8.28 -0.66 -17.59
CA ASN A 300 9.04 -1.85 -17.25
C ASN A 300 10.16 -2.10 -18.27
N TRP A 301 11.26 -1.36 -18.13
CA TRP A 301 12.38 -1.40 -19.07
C TRP A 301 13.11 -2.74 -19.09
N THR A 302 13.04 -3.54 -18.01
CA THR A 302 13.51 -4.95 -18.01
C THR A 302 12.45 -5.88 -17.38
N PRO A 303 12.57 -7.22 -17.55
CA PRO A 303 11.70 -8.16 -16.84
C PRO A 303 11.84 -8.12 -15.31
N LYS A 304 12.91 -7.51 -14.78
CA LYS A 304 13.23 -7.47 -13.35
C LYS A 304 13.10 -6.08 -12.73
N ILE A 305 12.95 -5.02 -13.53
CA ILE A 305 12.95 -3.65 -13.06
C ILE A 305 11.89 -2.85 -13.81
N GLY A 306 11.05 -2.18 -13.05
CA GLY A 306 10.04 -1.25 -13.55
C GLY A 306 9.68 -0.19 -12.52
N ALA A 307 8.89 0.78 -12.95
CA ALA A 307 8.38 1.83 -12.10
C ALA A 307 6.89 2.04 -12.35
N ILE A 308 6.19 2.49 -11.31
CA ILE A 308 4.80 2.92 -11.37
C ILE A 308 4.68 4.34 -10.83
N VAL A 309 3.85 5.13 -11.49
CA VAL A 309 3.45 6.46 -11.01
C VAL A 309 1.96 6.63 -11.19
N GLY A 310 1.30 7.18 -10.19
CA GLY A 310 -0.12 7.48 -10.26
C GLY A 310 -0.62 8.17 -9.02
N THR A 311 -1.93 8.12 -8.80
CA THR A 311 -2.54 8.80 -7.66
C THR A 311 -3.77 8.05 -7.18
N ALA A 312 -3.85 7.78 -5.88
CA ALA A 312 -5.08 7.34 -5.26
C ALA A 312 -5.91 8.56 -4.84
N LEU A 313 -7.22 8.50 -5.02
CA LEU A 313 -8.13 9.54 -4.54
C LEU A 313 -9.40 8.94 -4.00
N THR A 314 -9.94 9.54 -2.94
CA THR A 314 -11.28 9.22 -2.47
C THR A 314 -12.31 9.89 -3.36
N VAL A 315 -13.36 9.14 -3.72
CA VAL A 315 -14.49 9.65 -4.51
C VAL A 315 -15.80 9.65 -3.71
N ASN A 316 -15.87 8.86 -2.64
CA ASN A 316 -16.99 8.83 -1.70
C ASN A 316 -16.50 8.34 -0.34
N GLY A 317 -17.22 8.65 0.73
CA GLY A 317 -16.97 8.10 2.04
C GLY A 317 -17.94 8.55 3.12
N HIS A 318 -17.69 8.07 4.34
CA HIS A 318 -18.44 8.36 5.55
C HIS A 318 -17.49 8.29 6.75
N ASN A 319 -17.45 9.34 7.58
CA ASN A 319 -16.55 9.47 8.73
C ASN A 319 -15.07 9.24 8.38
N THR A 320 -14.64 9.70 7.21
CA THR A 320 -13.29 9.44 6.68
C THR A 320 -12.70 10.70 6.05
N ASN A 321 -11.41 10.67 5.79
CA ASN A 321 -10.68 11.76 5.16
C ASN A 321 -11.02 11.82 3.67
N ASP A 322 -11.16 13.03 3.12
CA ASP A 322 -11.18 13.24 1.68
C ASP A 322 -9.77 13.62 1.21
N PHE A 323 -9.16 12.87 0.29
CA PHE A 323 -7.76 13.07 -0.11
C PHE A 323 -7.46 12.80 -1.58
N ILE A 324 -6.31 13.35 -2.00
CA ILE A 324 -5.55 12.91 -3.17
C ILE A 324 -4.17 12.46 -2.67
N GLN A 325 -3.69 11.33 -3.17
CA GLN A 325 -2.46 10.72 -2.74
C GLN A 325 -1.63 10.28 -3.96
N PRO A 326 -0.79 11.18 -4.51
CA PRO A 326 0.19 10.80 -5.50
C PRO A 326 1.15 9.75 -4.95
N GLN A 327 1.50 8.79 -5.79
CA GLN A 327 2.35 7.67 -5.44
C GLN A 327 3.37 7.39 -6.55
N PHE A 328 4.54 6.94 -6.14
CA PHE A 328 5.61 6.48 -7.02
C PHE A 328 6.29 5.28 -6.39
N ALA A 329 6.63 4.27 -7.20
CA ALA A 329 7.45 3.14 -6.77
C ALA A 329 8.37 2.62 -7.87
N ILE A 330 9.42 1.92 -7.46
CA ILE A 330 10.35 1.21 -8.33
C ILE A 330 10.38 -0.26 -7.88
N MET A 331 9.93 -1.18 -8.72
CA MET A 331 10.04 -2.61 -8.47
C MET A 331 11.41 -3.12 -8.92
N MET A 332 12.03 -3.93 -8.08
CA MET A 332 13.26 -4.67 -8.38
C MET A 332 13.10 -6.13 -8.00
N LEU A 333 13.40 -7.03 -8.95
CA LEU A 333 13.44 -8.47 -8.76
C LEU A 333 14.89 -8.96 -8.79
N PHE A 334 15.28 -9.81 -7.84
CA PHE A 334 16.62 -10.41 -7.77
C PHE A 334 16.55 -11.90 -8.09
#